data_AF-A0A7X9E4I6-F1
#
_entry.id   AF-A0A7X9E4I6-F1
#
_cell.length_a   1.000
_cell.length_b   1.000
_cell.length_c   1.000
_cell.angle_alpha   90.00
_cell.angle_beta   90.00
_cell.angle_gamma   90.00
#
_symmetry.space_group_name_H-M   'P 1'
#
loop_
_entity.id
_entity.type
_entity.pdbx_description
1 polymer ?
#
loop_
_entity_poly.entity_id
_entity_poly.type
_entity_poly.pdbx_seq_one_letter_code
_entity_poly.pdbx_strand_id
1 'polypeptide(L)' 'MPAGRPTVMTPEILDRLRQAFAIGCTKKEACAYAKIGESTLYDYINANPDFSDEIEELIQAPILKAKNT' A
#
# COMPACT_ATOMS: atom_id res chain seq x y z
N MET A 1 14.73 -15.35 22.13
CA MET A 1 13.35 -15.14 21.65
C MET A 1 13.32 -13.80 20.93
N PRO A 2 13.17 -13.69 19.60
CA PRO A 2 13.11 -12.38 18.96
C PRO A 2 11.67 -11.84 19.07
N ALA A 3 11.43 -10.98 20.05
CA ALA A 3 10.19 -10.20 20.18
C ALA A 3 10.40 -8.82 19.55
N GLY A 4 9.49 -8.43 18.65
CA GLY A 4 9.24 -7.05 18.25
C GLY A 4 10.24 -6.44 17.26
N ARG A 5 10.14 -6.78 15.96
CA ARG A 5 10.51 -5.78 14.94
C ARG A 5 9.49 -4.65 15.11
N PRO A 6 9.93 -3.39 15.34
CA PRO A 6 9.01 -2.29 15.57
C PRO A 6 8.02 -2.26 14.42
N THR A 7 6.74 -2.13 14.76
CA THR A 7 5.61 -2.05 13.82
C THR A 7 5.90 -0.98 12.78
N VAL A 8 6.56 -1.38 11.68
CA VAL A 8 6.97 -0.46 10.61
C VAL A 8 5.73 0.14 9.95
N MET A 9 4.59 -0.54 10.08
CA MET A 9 3.29 -0.03 9.71
C MET A 9 2.66 0.73 10.86
N THR A 10 3.15 1.95 11.06
CA THR A 10 2.42 2.98 11.78
C THR A 10 1.25 3.50 10.94
N PRO A 11 0.22 4.08 11.57
CA PRO A 11 -0.88 4.70 10.84
C PRO A 11 -0.41 5.76 9.82
N GLU A 12 0.69 6.47 10.10
CA GLU A 12 1.31 7.40 9.15
C GLU A 12 1.79 6.71 7.85
N ILE A 13 2.30 5.49 7.95
CA ILE A 13 2.82 4.71 6.82
C ILE A 13 1.65 4.20 5.96
N LEU A 14 0.56 3.76 6.62
CA LEU A 14 -0.68 3.37 5.94
C LEU A 14 -1.33 4.54 5.21
N ASP A 15 -1.34 5.73 5.82
CA ASP A 15 -1.86 6.93 5.18
C ASP A 15 -1.03 7.31 3.95
N ARG A 16 0.30 7.31 4.06
CA ARG A 16 1.22 7.52 2.93
C ARG A 16 1.03 6.50 1.81
N LEU A 17 0.82 5.23 2.15
CA LEU A 17 0.51 4.17 1.19
C LEU A 17 -0.81 4.45 0.46
N ARG A 18 -1.90 4.71 1.20
CA ARG A 18 -3.21 5.06 0.64
C ARG A 18 -3.12 6.28 -0.27
N GLN A 19 -2.41 7.32 0.15
CA GLN A 19 -2.15 8.49 -0.69
C GLN A 19 -1.43 8.09 -1.98
N ALA A 20 -0.31 7.35 -1.90
CA ALA A 20 0.44 6.89 -3.06
C ALA A 20 -0.42 6.05 -4.02
N PHE A 21 -1.26 5.15 -3.51
CA PHE A 21 -2.16 4.35 -4.33
C PHE A 21 -3.31 5.17 -4.95
N ALA A 22 -3.83 6.18 -4.24
CA ALA A 22 -4.85 7.08 -4.77
C ALA A 22 -4.35 7.93 -5.96
N ILE A 23 -3.04 8.21 -6.03
CA ILE A 23 -2.41 8.87 -7.18
C ILE A 23 -2.09 7.90 -8.33
N GLY A 24 -2.31 6.59 -8.14
CA GLY A 24 -1.97 5.56 -9.12
C GLY A 24 -0.50 5.10 -9.10
N CYS A 25 0.23 5.33 -8.00
CA CYS A 25 1.59 4.83 -7.87
C CYS A 25 1.62 3.30 -7.76
N THR A 26 2.70 2.69 -8.25
CA THR A 26 2.91 1.25 -8.10
C THR A 26 3.30 0.87 -6.66
N LYS A 27 3.12 -0.40 -6.30
CA LYS A 27 3.50 -0.96 -4.99
C LYS A 27 4.97 -0.65 -4.61
N LYS A 28 5.87 -0.59 -5.61
CA LYS A 28 7.28 -0.19 -5.43
C LYS A 28 7.46 1.28 -5.09
N GLU A 29 6.79 2.16 -5.82
CA GLU A 29 6.84 3.61 -5.54
C GLU A 29 6.20 3.93 -4.20
N ALA A 30 5.09 3.28 -3.86
CA ALA A 30 4.44 3.43 -2.58
C ALA A 30 5.34 2.93 -1.42
N CYS A 31 6.06 1.81 -1.61
CA CYS A 31 7.11 1.35 -0.70
C CYS A 31 8.21 2.40 -0.50
N ALA A 32 8.71 2.98 -1.59
CA ALA A 32 9.75 3.99 -1.55
C ALA A 32 9.27 5.28 -0.85
N TYR A 33 8.03 5.71 -1.12
CA TYR A 33 7.40 6.88 -0.52
C TYR A 33 7.17 6.70 0.98
N ALA A 34 6.67 5.53 1.37
CA ALA A 34 6.45 5.18 2.76
C ALA A 34 7.74 4.72 3.48
N LYS A 35 8.89 4.65 2.79
CA LYS A 35 10.17 4.14 3.33
C LYS A 35 10.06 2.76 3.98
N ILE A 36 9.25 1.88 3.39
CA ILE A 36 9.13 0.49 3.81
C ILE A 36 9.72 -0.44 2.75
N GLY A 37 10.11 -1.65 3.17
CA GLY A 37 10.54 -2.70 2.26
C GLY A 37 9.36 -3.44 1.63
N GLU A 38 9.53 -3.92 0.40
CA GLU A 38 8.53 -4.74 -0.30
C GLU A 38 8.08 -5.93 0.55
N SER A 39 9.00 -6.57 1.27
CA SER A 39 8.70 -7.67 2.19
C SER A 39 7.69 -7.29 3.28
N THR A 40 7.80 -6.07 3.83
CA THR A 40 6.87 -5.56 4.85
C THR A 40 5.49 -5.33 4.27
N LEU A 41 5.41 -4.79 3.05
CA LEU A 41 4.14 -4.59 2.35
C LEU A 41 3.47 -5.94 2.07
N TYR A 42 4.23 -6.93 1.56
CA TYR A 42 3.73 -8.27 1.27
C TYR A 42 3.24 -9.00 2.54
N ASP A 43 3.99 -8.91 3.65
CA ASP A 43 3.59 -9.51 4.93
C ASP A 43 2.26 -8.92 5.43
N TYR A 44 2.09 -7.61 5.30
CA TYR A 44 0.86 -6.95 5.70
C TYR A 44 -0.33 -7.24 4.79
N ILE A 45 -0.11 -7.26 3.47
CA ILE A 45 -1.12 -7.68 2.49
C ILE A 45 -1.56 -9.12 2.77
N ASN A 46 -0.61 -10.00 3.07
CA ASN A 46 -0.90 -11.39 3.41
C ASN A 46 -1.65 -11.52 4.74
N ALA A 47 -1.36 -10.66 5.71
CA ALA A 47 -2.08 -10.60 6.98
C ALA A 47 -3.45 -9.90 6.88
N ASN A 48 -3.63 -8.98 5.92
CA ASN A 48 -4.82 -8.16 5.72
C ASN A 48 -5.20 -8.16 4.24
N PRO A 49 -5.87 -9.22 3.76
CA PRO A 49 -6.29 -9.31 2.35
C PRO A 49 -7.24 -8.16 1.95
N ASP A 50 -8.05 -7.67 2.88
CA ASP A 50 -8.95 -6.51 2.71
C ASP A 50 -8.19 -5.25 2.25
N PHE A 51 -6.99 -5.03 2.79
CA PHE A 51 -6.15 -3.89 2.41
C PHE A 51 -5.58 -4.06 1.00
N SER A 52 -5.31 -5.29 0.56
CA SER A 52 -4.87 -5.53 -0.82
C SER A 52 -5.95 -5.19 -1.83
N ASP A 53 -7.20 -5.56 -1.51
CA ASP A 53 -8.36 -5.29 -2.35
C ASP A 53 -8.58 -3.77 -2.45
N GLU A 54 -8.58 -3.04 -1.32
CA GLU A 54 -8.64 -1.57 -1.29
C GLU A 54 -7.56 -0.93 -2.18
N ILE A 55 -6.32 -1.40 -2.08
CA ILE A 55 -5.20 -0.88 -2.88
C ILE A 55 -5.41 -1.13 -4.37
N GLU A 56 -5.84 -2.34 -4.75
CA GLU A 56 -6.08 -2.68 -6.15
C GLU A 56 -7.23 -1.86 -6.73
N GLU A 57 -8.31 -1.67 -5.97
CA GLU A 57 -9.40 -0.77 -6.34
C GLU A 57 -8.92 0.68 -6.49
N LEU A 58 -8.10 1.19 -5.56
CA LEU A 58 -7.52 2.53 -5.62
C LEU A 58 -6.62 2.75 -6.84
N ILE A 59 -5.83 1.73 -7.24
CA ILE A 59 -5.00 1.78 -8.44
C ILE A 59 -5.88 1.68 -9.71
N GLN A 60 -6.93 0.86 -9.69
CA GLN A 60 -7.84 0.68 -10.83
C GLN A 60 -8.82 1.85 -11.02
N ALA A 61 -9.24 2.54 -9.96
CA ALA A 61 -10.19 3.65 -10.00
C ALA A 61 -9.77 4.81 -10.93
N PRO A 62 -8.52 5.32 -10.92
CA PRO A 62 -8.07 6.33 -11.88
C PRO A 62 -8.00 5.77 -13.31
N ILE A 63 -7.73 4.47 -13.47
CA ILE A 63 -7.69 3.79 -14.78
C ILE A 63 -9.11 3.67 -15.36
N LEU A 64 -10.12 3.36 -14.54
CA LEU A 64 -11.53 3.33 -14.98
C LEU A 64 -12.07 4.72 -15.33
N LYS A 65 -11.69 5.77 -14.57
CA LYS A 65 -12.06 7.16 -14.92
C LYS A 65 -11.47 7.59 -16.25
N ALA A 66 -10.27 7.13 -16.59
CA ALA A 66 -9.62 7.44 -17.87
C ALA A 66 -10.23 6.68 -19.07
N LYS A 67 -11.01 5.62 -18.83
CA LYS A 67 -11.61 4.78 -19.89
C LYS A 67 -13.05 5.17 -20.26
N ASN A 68 -13.64 6.16 -19.59
CA ASN A 68 -15.03 6.55 -19.76
C ASN A 68 -15.20 7.94 -20.44
N THR A 69 -14.27 8.34 -21.29
CA THR A 69 -14.37 9.52 -22.17
C THR A 69 -13.92 9.15 -23.56
#